data_AF-A0A948IWV6-F1
#
_entry.id   AF-A0A948IWV6-F1
#
_cell.length_a   1.000
_cell.length_b   1.000
_cell.length_c   1.000
_cell.angle_alpha   90.00
_cell.angle_beta   90.00
_cell.angle_gamma   90.00
#
_symmetry.space_group_name_H-M   'P 1'
#
loop_
_entity.id
_entity.type
_entity.pdbx_description
1 polymer ?
#
loop_
_entity_poly.entity_id
_entity_poly.type
_entity_poly.pdbx_seq_one_letter_code
_entity_poly.pdbx_strand_id
1 'polypeptide(L)'
;MIARQRTFYIEALRAYPKGRERFIAITELTWQAWSEPSGVAITEIMVAARSDHLLGDRLPDLFEMMEASQLAEMRKLGHLAGIGDERAVERFSQMSAATIRGLAIERMFKRDRRSVDSSMALLRELKVIYTDLLLAQDA
;
A
#
# COMPACT_ATOMS: atom_id res chain seq x y z
N MET A 1 -1.36 -3.66 18.35
CA MET A 1 -0.27 -3.68 17.35
C MET A 1 -0.62 -2.83 16.11
N ILE A 2 -1.76 -3.09 15.45
CA ILE A 2 -2.22 -2.37 14.24
C ILE A 2 -2.42 -0.85 14.47
N ALA A 3 -2.98 -0.45 15.62
CA ALA A 3 -3.22 0.97 15.94
C ALA A 3 -1.94 1.81 16.07
N ARG A 4 -0.86 1.24 16.63
CA ARG A 4 0.43 1.95 16.80
C ARG A 4 1.13 2.16 15.46
N GLN A 5 1.03 1.18 14.56
CA GLN A 5 1.54 1.30 13.19
C GLN A 5 0.77 2.37 12.39
N ARG A 6 -0.57 2.42 12.54
CA ARG A 6 -1.42 3.44 11.91
C ARG A 6 -1.05 4.86 12.37
N THR A 7 -0.75 5.06 13.66
CA THR A 7 -0.32 6.37 14.19
C THR A 7 1.02 6.81 13.59
N PHE A 8 2.00 5.89 13.52
CA PHE A 8 3.29 6.16 12.87
C PHE A 8 3.11 6.56 11.39
N TYR A 9 2.20 5.89 10.65
CA TYR A 9 1.91 6.25 9.26
C TYR A 9 1.31 7.63 9.08
N ILE A 10 0.34 8.00 9.93
CA ILE A 10 -0.30 9.31 9.87
C ILE A 10 0.73 10.41 10.16
N GLU A 11 1.66 10.16 11.08
CA GLU A 11 2.74 11.11 11.39
C GLU A 11 3.76 11.21 10.26
N ALA A 12 4.20 10.08 9.68
CA ALA A 12 5.13 10.08 8.57
C ALA A 12 4.57 10.81 7.33
N LEU A 13 3.26 10.67 7.05
CA LEU A 13 2.60 11.41 5.97
C LEU A 13 2.58 12.92 6.16
N ARG A 14 2.68 13.42 7.41
CA ARG A 14 2.72 14.85 7.69
C ARG A 14 4.02 15.51 7.25
N ALA A 15 5.09 14.73 7.07
CA ALA A 15 6.36 15.23 6.53
C ALA A 15 6.25 15.66 5.05
N TYR A 16 5.20 15.23 4.35
CA TYR A 16 4.97 15.55 2.95
C TYR A 16 3.93 16.67 2.80
N PRO A 17 4.16 17.63 1.87
CA PRO A 17 3.17 18.63 1.48
C PRO A 17 1.81 17.99 1.16
N LYS A 18 0.72 18.71 1.48
CA LYS A 18 -0.63 18.26 1.13
C LYS A 18 -0.78 18.16 -0.40
N GLY A 19 -1.64 17.27 -0.85
CA GLY A 19 -1.96 17.08 -2.26
C GLY A 19 -1.05 16.05 -2.92
N ARG A 20 -0.51 16.40 -4.09
CA ARG A 20 0.26 15.50 -4.96
C ARG A 20 1.39 14.76 -4.23
N GLU A 21 2.22 15.47 -3.49
CA GLU A 21 3.40 14.92 -2.83
C GLU A 21 3.02 13.85 -1.80
N ARG A 22 1.97 14.11 -1.01
CA ARG A 22 1.45 13.13 -0.04
C ARG A 22 0.81 11.93 -0.72
N PHE A 23 0.10 12.14 -1.83
CA PHE A 23 -0.49 11.05 -2.60
C PHE A 23 0.58 10.14 -3.22
N ILE A 24 1.73 10.69 -3.62
CA ILE A 24 2.87 9.89 -4.10
C ILE A 24 3.52 9.14 -2.92
N ALA A 25 3.80 9.85 -1.82
CA ALA A 25 4.53 9.32 -0.67
C ALA A 25 3.87 8.11 0.02
N ILE A 26 2.54 8.02 -0.01
CA ILE A 26 1.81 6.91 0.64
C ILE A 26 2.27 5.52 0.15
N THR A 27 2.71 5.40 -1.10
CA THR A 27 3.16 4.12 -1.67
C THR A 27 4.43 3.63 -0.98
N GLU A 28 5.41 4.51 -0.79
CA GLU A 28 6.66 4.19 -0.11
C GLU A 28 6.43 3.91 1.37
N LEU A 29 5.57 4.70 2.02
CA LEU A 29 5.21 4.46 3.42
C LEU A 29 4.51 3.11 3.60
N THR A 30 3.64 2.73 2.65
CA THR A 30 3.02 1.40 2.65
C THR A 30 4.07 0.31 2.52
N TRP A 31 5.05 0.46 1.63
CA TRP A 31 6.16 -0.50 1.52
C TRP A 31 6.96 -0.67 2.82
N GLN A 32 7.27 0.44 3.49
CA GLN A 32 7.94 0.41 4.79
C GLN A 32 7.10 -0.37 5.80
N ALA A 33 5.76 -0.23 5.79
CA ALA A 33 4.85 -1.00 6.64
C ALA A 33 4.97 -2.50 6.48
N TRP A 34 4.92 -2.93 5.22
CA TRP A 34 4.98 -4.33 4.89
C TRP A 34 6.37 -4.92 5.09
N SER A 35 7.40 -4.08 5.16
CA SER A 35 8.79 -4.47 5.42
C SER A 35 9.14 -4.57 6.92
N GLU A 36 8.34 -3.97 7.81
CA GLU A 36 8.52 -4.07 9.26
C GLU A 36 8.05 -5.44 9.80
N PRO A 37 8.53 -5.88 10.99
CA PRO A 37 8.12 -7.16 11.59
C PRO A 37 6.59 -7.35 11.70
N SER A 38 5.85 -6.26 11.90
CA SER A 38 4.39 -6.28 11.96
C SER A 38 3.73 -6.59 10.60
N GLY A 39 4.27 -6.05 9.50
CA GLY A 39 3.81 -6.35 8.15
C GLY A 39 4.17 -7.77 7.71
N VAL A 40 5.36 -8.24 8.11
CA VAL A 40 5.77 -9.64 7.92
C VAL A 40 4.82 -10.59 8.63
N ALA A 41 4.48 -10.33 9.89
CA ALA A 41 3.54 -11.16 10.64
C ALA A 41 2.15 -11.21 9.97
N ILE A 42 1.64 -10.09 9.44
CA ILE A 42 0.37 -10.08 8.69
C ILE A 42 0.47 -11.00 7.47
N THR A 43 1.59 -10.94 6.75
CA THR A 43 1.86 -11.79 5.57
C THR A 43 1.87 -13.27 5.94
N GLU A 44 2.50 -13.64 7.05
CA GLU A 44 2.53 -15.02 7.56
C GLU A 44 1.12 -15.51 7.92
N ILE A 45 0.31 -14.67 8.58
CA ILE A 45 -1.08 -14.99 8.92
C ILE A 45 -1.92 -15.18 7.64
N MET A 46 -1.73 -14.35 6.61
CA MET A 46 -2.40 -14.51 5.30
C MET A 46 -2.10 -15.87 4.67
N VAL A 47 -0.83 -16.28 4.69
CA VAL A 47 -0.39 -17.56 4.12
C VAL A 47 -0.92 -18.73 4.96
N ALA A 48 -0.86 -18.62 6.29
CA ALA A 48 -1.33 -19.66 7.21
C ALA A 48 -2.84 -19.92 7.09
N ALA A 49 -3.64 -18.87 6.88
CA ALA A 49 -5.09 -18.99 6.72
C ALA A 49 -5.52 -19.84 5.51
N ARG A 50 -4.62 -20.14 4.57
CA ARG A 50 -4.90 -21.06 3.47
C ARG A 50 -5.00 -22.53 3.90
N SER A 51 -4.37 -22.88 5.02
CA SER A 51 -4.26 -24.26 5.50
C SER A 51 -4.94 -24.49 6.84
N ASP A 52 -5.34 -23.43 7.54
CA ASP A 52 -6.08 -23.48 8.80
C ASP A 52 -7.52 -23.02 8.57
N HIS A 53 -8.48 -23.94 8.71
CA HIS A 53 -9.90 -23.68 8.45
C HIS A 53 -10.49 -22.61 9.38
N LEU A 54 -10.08 -22.56 10.65
CA LEU A 54 -10.60 -21.57 11.60
C LEU A 54 -10.12 -20.16 11.26
N LEU A 55 -8.88 -20.05 10.77
CA LEU A 55 -8.34 -18.81 10.24
C LEU A 55 -9.00 -18.46 8.88
N GLY A 56 -9.16 -19.44 7.99
CA GLY A 56 -9.79 -19.28 6.68
C GLY A 56 -11.22 -18.75 6.73
N ASP A 57 -11.98 -19.09 7.78
CA ASP A 57 -13.36 -18.61 7.96
C ASP A 57 -13.43 -17.16 8.49
N ARG A 58 -12.44 -16.71 9.28
CA ARG A 58 -12.48 -15.41 9.97
C ARG A 58 -11.62 -14.33 9.34
N LEU A 59 -10.56 -14.69 8.62
CA LEU A 59 -9.66 -13.74 8.00
C LEU A 59 -10.25 -12.95 6.82
N PRO A 60 -11.10 -13.52 5.95
CA PRO A 60 -11.65 -12.79 4.81
C PRO A 60 -12.32 -11.48 5.22
N ASP A 61 -13.23 -11.50 6.20
CA ASP A 61 -13.94 -10.31 6.70
C ASP A 61 -12.97 -9.25 7.24
N LEU A 62 -11.92 -9.68 7.95
CA LEU A 62 -10.90 -8.76 8.46
C LEU A 62 -10.12 -8.11 7.31
N PHE A 63 -9.75 -8.88 6.28
CA PHE A 63 -9.04 -8.35 5.12
C PHE A 63 -9.91 -7.40 4.31
N GLU A 64 -11.17 -7.75 4.06
CA GLU A 64 -12.11 -6.87 3.38
C GLU A 64 -12.28 -5.54 4.11
N MET A 65 -12.41 -5.57 5.45
CA MET A 65 -12.47 -4.36 6.26
C MET A 65 -11.19 -3.53 6.15
N MET A 66 -10.02 -4.16 6.18
CA MET A 66 -8.72 -3.48 6.03
C MET A 66 -8.56 -2.85 4.64
N GLU A 67 -8.96 -3.56 3.58
CA GLU A 67 -8.89 -3.08 2.20
C GLU A 67 -9.86 -1.94 1.95
N ALA A 68 -11.09 -2.04 2.46
CA ALA A 68 -12.06 -0.95 2.41
C ALA A 68 -11.53 0.32 3.09
N SER A 69 -10.91 0.19 4.28
CA SER A 69 -10.31 1.33 4.97
C SER A 69 -9.13 1.93 4.21
N GLN A 70 -8.29 1.10 3.60
CA GLN A 70 -7.16 1.57 2.80
C GLN A 70 -7.65 2.32 1.56
N LEU A 71 -8.63 1.76 0.86
CA LEU A 71 -9.20 2.35 -0.36
C LEU A 71 -9.85 3.71 -0.06
N ALA A 72 -10.59 3.81 1.04
CA ALA A 72 -11.20 5.08 1.47
C ALA A 72 -10.16 6.18 1.70
N GLU A 73 -9.03 5.86 2.35
CA GLU A 73 -7.94 6.84 2.53
C GLU A 73 -7.25 7.18 1.20
N MET A 74 -7.08 6.22 0.29
CA MET A 74 -6.50 6.47 -1.04
C MET A 74 -7.37 7.41 -1.87
N ARG A 75 -8.68 7.18 -1.91
CA ARG A 75 -9.65 8.09 -2.56
C ARG A 75 -9.54 9.50 -2.00
N LYS A 76 -9.53 9.63 -0.67
CA LYS A 76 -9.38 10.92 0.00
C LYS A 76 -8.06 11.63 -0.34
N LEU A 77 -6.94 10.90 -0.36
CA LEU A 77 -5.64 11.47 -0.73
C LEU A 77 -5.59 11.86 -2.22
N GLY A 78 -6.19 11.07 -3.10
CA GLY A 78 -6.32 11.39 -4.53
C GLY A 78 -7.14 12.66 -4.75
N HIS A 79 -8.30 12.76 -4.12
CA HIS A 79 -9.14 13.96 -4.16
C HIS A 79 -8.40 15.20 -3.65
N LEU A 80 -7.69 15.09 -2.51
CA LEU A 80 -6.87 16.19 -1.98
C LEU A 80 -5.70 16.57 -2.88
N ALA A 81 -5.25 15.66 -3.75
CA ALA A 81 -4.24 15.95 -4.77
C ALA A 81 -4.81 16.64 -6.01
N GLY A 82 -6.14 16.70 -6.15
CA GLY A 82 -6.81 17.25 -7.33
C GLY A 82 -7.18 16.22 -8.39
N ILE A 83 -7.14 14.92 -8.06
CA ILE A 83 -7.50 13.83 -8.98
C ILE A 83 -9.01 13.59 -8.92
N GLY A 84 -9.69 13.73 -10.05
CA GLY A 84 -11.12 13.50 -10.25
C GLY A 84 -11.48 12.05 -10.60
N ASP A 85 -10.60 11.31 -11.29
CA ASP A 85 -10.83 9.89 -11.62
C ASP A 85 -10.59 8.97 -10.42
N GLU A 86 -11.60 8.84 -9.55
CA GLU A 86 -11.56 7.93 -8.40
C GLU A 86 -11.31 6.47 -8.79
N ARG A 87 -11.85 6.01 -9.94
CA ARG A 87 -11.67 4.63 -10.40
C ARG A 87 -10.23 4.35 -10.83
N ALA A 88 -9.54 5.33 -11.39
CA ALA A 88 -8.11 5.24 -11.66
C ALA A 88 -7.30 5.12 -10.35
N VAL A 89 -7.62 5.94 -9.35
CA VAL A 89 -6.99 5.86 -8.02
C VAL A 89 -7.15 4.47 -7.42
N GLU A 90 -8.38 3.93 -7.43
CA GLU A 90 -8.67 2.60 -6.87
C GLU A 90 -7.88 1.48 -7.56
N ARG A 91 -7.91 1.44 -8.89
CA ARG A 91 -7.20 0.42 -9.68
C ARG A 91 -5.71 0.43 -9.39
N PHE A 92 -5.10 1.62 -9.36
CA PHE A 92 -3.68 1.74 -9.06
C PHE A 92 -3.38 1.35 -7.61
N SER A 93 -4.23 1.76 -6.66
CA SER A 93 -4.07 1.38 -5.25
C SER A 93 -4.11 -0.13 -5.05
N GLN A 94 -5.09 -0.82 -5.63
CA GLN A 94 -5.21 -2.28 -5.57
C GLN A 94 -3.98 -2.98 -6.17
N MET A 95 -3.56 -2.57 -7.37
CA MET A 95 -2.35 -3.09 -8.01
C MET A 95 -1.11 -2.86 -7.14
N SER A 96 -0.91 -1.64 -6.63
CA SER A 96 0.24 -1.30 -5.79
C SER A 96 0.26 -2.11 -4.49
N ALA A 97 -0.89 -2.34 -3.86
CA ALA A 97 -1.00 -3.15 -2.65
C ALA A 97 -0.64 -4.63 -2.92
N ALA A 98 -1.15 -5.22 -4.00
CA ALA A 98 -0.80 -6.58 -4.41
C ALA A 98 0.71 -6.71 -4.69
N THR A 99 1.28 -5.75 -5.42
CA THR A 99 2.71 -5.71 -5.73
C THR A 99 3.55 -5.60 -4.46
N ILE A 100 3.22 -4.68 -3.54
CA ILE A 100 3.93 -4.50 -2.26
C ILE A 100 3.89 -5.78 -1.43
N ARG A 101 2.72 -6.44 -1.30
CA ARG A 101 2.58 -7.71 -0.56
C ARG A 101 3.43 -8.82 -1.19
N GLY A 102 3.41 -8.96 -2.52
CA GLY A 102 4.22 -9.95 -3.23
C GLY A 102 5.73 -9.70 -3.05
N LEU A 103 6.16 -8.44 -3.13
CA LEU A 103 7.55 -8.06 -2.90
C LEU A 103 7.98 -8.26 -1.43
N ALA A 104 7.06 -8.08 -0.48
CA ALA A 104 7.32 -8.37 0.93
C ALA A 104 7.54 -9.87 1.15
N ILE A 105 6.73 -10.73 0.52
CA ILE A 105 6.92 -12.20 0.53
C ILE A 105 8.29 -12.56 -0.07
N GLU A 106 8.60 -12.07 -1.27
CA GLU A 106 9.89 -12.31 -1.94
C GLU A 106 11.09 -11.92 -1.06
N ARG A 107 10.99 -10.78 -0.35
CA ARG A 107 12.01 -10.27 0.57
C ARG A 107 12.28 -11.21 1.75
N MET A 108 11.30 -12.00 2.19
CA MET A 108 11.47 -12.96 3.29
C MET A 108 12.39 -14.12 2.91
N PHE A 109 12.38 -14.55 1.65
CA PHE A 109 13.12 -15.75 1.20
C PHE A 109 14.43 -15.43 0.48
N LYS A 110 14.58 -14.21 -0.08
CA LYS A 110 15.78 -13.83 -0.82
C LYS A 110 16.89 -13.29 0.09
N ARG A 111 18.08 -13.90 -0.05
CA ARG A 111 19.32 -13.36 0.52
C ARG A 111 19.79 -12.07 -0.18
N ASP A 112 19.59 -11.99 -1.50
CA ASP A 112 19.90 -10.79 -2.30
C ASP A 112 18.63 -9.95 -2.50
N ARG A 113 18.62 -8.77 -1.85
CA ARG A 113 17.48 -7.85 -1.87
C ARG A 113 17.44 -6.93 -3.09
N ARG A 114 18.48 -6.91 -3.92
CA ARG A 114 18.59 -5.99 -5.07
C ARG A 114 17.40 -6.06 -6.01
N SER A 115 16.90 -7.27 -6.29
CA SER A 115 15.72 -7.46 -7.17
C SER A 115 14.41 -6.92 -6.59
N VAL A 116 14.24 -6.98 -5.26
CA VAL A 116 13.07 -6.44 -4.57
C VAL A 116 13.15 -4.92 -4.53
N ASP A 117 14.31 -4.39 -4.16
CA ASP A 117 14.53 -2.95 -4.05
C ASP A 117 14.41 -2.26 -5.43
N SER A 118 14.90 -2.88 -6.51
CA SER A 118 14.74 -2.37 -7.87
C SER A 118 13.28 -2.38 -8.34
N SER A 119 12.52 -3.42 -7.97
CA SER A 119 11.09 -3.51 -8.30
C SER A 119 10.27 -2.46 -7.56
N MET A 120 10.61 -2.18 -6.30
CA MET A 120 10.00 -1.09 -5.54
C MET A 120 10.36 0.29 -6.11
N ALA A 121 11.60 0.49 -6.58
CA ALA A 121 11.99 1.73 -7.25
C ALA A 121 11.13 1.98 -8.50
N LEU A 122 10.91 0.95 -9.33
CA LEU A 122 10.02 1.04 -10.48
C LEU A 122 8.58 1.38 -10.06
N LEU A 123 8.04 0.77 -9.00
CA LEU A 123 6.69 1.09 -8.52
C LEU A 123 6.57 2.56 -8.08
N ARG A 124 7.61 3.14 -7.48
CA ARG A 124 7.64 4.58 -7.13
C ARG A 124 7.63 5.45 -8.38
N GLU A 125 8.43 5.12 -9.38
CA GLU A 125 8.47 5.85 -10.65
C GLU A 125 7.10 5.81 -11.33
N LEU A 126 6.48 4.62 -11.40
CA LEU A 126 5.12 4.45 -11.92
C LEU A 126 4.10 5.26 -11.13
N LYS A 127 4.23 5.35 -9.80
CA LYS A 127 3.34 6.18 -8.98
C LYS A 127 3.42 7.66 -9.35
N VAL A 128 4.63 8.18 -9.57
CA VAL A 128 4.84 9.57 -10.00
C VAL A 128 4.20 9.79 -11.38
N ILE A 129 4.58 8.97 -12.36
CA ILE A 129 4.10 9.07 -13.75
C ILE A 129 2.57 9.00 -13.80
N TYR A 130 1.97 8.02 -13.10
CA TYR A 130 0.53 7.84 -13.11
C TYR A 130 -0.20 8.98 -12.40
N THR A 131 0.36 9.51 -11.31
CA THR A 131 -0.21 10.68 -10.63
C THR A 131 -0.21 11.90 -11.55
N ASP A 132 0.89 12.16 -12.25
CA ASP A 132 1.02 13.29 -13.16
C ASP A 132 0.08 13.17 -14.36
N LEU A 133 -0.07 11.95 -14.89
CA LEU A 133 -1.02 11.65 -15.95
C LEU A 133 -2.46 11.98 -15.54
N LEU A 134 -2.88 11.59 -14.34
CA LEU A 134 -4.23 11.84 -13.85
C LEU A 134 -4.47 13.34 -13.62
N LEU A 135 -3.52 14.04 -13.00
CA LEU A 135 -3.63 15.49 -12.78
C LEU A 135 -3.70 16.27 -14.09
N ALA A 136 -3.00 15.83 -15.13
CA ALA A 136 -3.07 16.45 -16.45
C ALA A 136 -4.41 16.22 -17.18
N GLN A 137 -5.17 15.20 -16.81
CA GLN A 137 -6.51 14.94 -17.37
C GLN A 137 -7.60 15.81 -16.72
N ASP A 138 -7.35 16.27 -15.49
CA ASP A 138 -8.27 17.07 -14.68
C ASP A 138 -7.96 18.59 -14.71
N ALA A 139 -6.90 18.99 -15.43
CA ALA A 139 -6.46 20.39 -15.61
C ALA A 139 -7.12 21.07 -16.81
#